data_AF-A0A937W887-F1
#
_entry.id   AF-A0A937W887-F1
#
_cell.length_a   1.000
_cell.length_b   1.000
_cell.length_c   1.000
_cell.angle_alpha   90.00
_cell.angle_beta   90.00
_cell.angle_gamma   90.00
#
_symmetry.space_group_name_H-M   'P 1'
#
loop_
_entity.id
_entity.type
_entity.pdbx_description
1 polymer ?
#
loop_
_entity_poly.entity_id
_entity_poly.type
_entity_poly.pdbx_seq_one_letter_code
_entity_poly.pdbx_strand_id
1 'polypeptide(L)'
;LFTSIISTDLPPERYTPPDGCQQSVSFKDNVVIPYEGIRADALPPGQRSLLLSLLQTYTSHLRPGHDQVWMEEIKQHLAET
;
A
#
# COMPACT_ATOMS: atom_id res chain seq x y z
N LEU A 1 8.39 -5.82 -7.87
CA LEU A 1 7.04 -6.30 -7.51
C LEU A 1 6.87 -7.73 -8.01
N PHE A 2 6.15 -8.57 -7.28
CA PHE A 2 5.91 -9.96 -7.65
C PHE A 2 4.90 -10.06 -8.80
N THR A 3 5.05 -11.09 -9.63
CA THR A 3 4.22 -11.33 -10.82
C THR A 3 2.93 -12.08 -10.53
N SER A 4 2.78 -12.62 -9.31
CA SER A 4 1.63 -13.39 -8.86
C SER A 4 1.32 -13.05 -7.41
N ILE A 5 0.05 -13.25 -7.03
CA ILE A 5 -0.42 -13.17 -5.64
C ILE A 5 -0.66 -14.57 -5.04
N ILE A 6 -0.42 -15.62 -5.83
CA ILE A 6 -0.57 -16.99 -5.39
C ILE A 6 0.67 -17.36 -4.58
N SER A 7 0.44 -17.81 -3.35
CA SER A 7 1.47 -18.16 -2.35
C SER A 7 2.58 -19.08 -2.90
N THR A 8 2.22 -20.08 -3.72
CA THR A 8 3.17 -21.01 -4.35
C THR A 8 4.07 -20.40 -5.42
N ASP A 9 3.68 -19.25 -5.97
CA ASP A 9 4.43 -18.55 -7.02
C ASP A 9 5.35 -17.47 -6.44
N LEU A 10 5.25 -17.21 -5.12
CA LEU A 10 6.09 -16.24 -4.43
C LEU A 10 7.45 -16.86 -4.07
N PRO A 11 8.49 -16.02 -3.87
CA PRO A 11 9.76 -16.50 -3.33
C PRO A 11 9.57 -17.27 -2.02
N PRO A 12 10.37 -18.32 -1.74
CA PRO A 12 10.21 -19.15 -0.53
C PRO A 12 10.19 -18.36 0.78
N GLU A 13 10.86 -17.20 0.83
CA GLU A 13 10.90 -16.34 2.01
C GLU A 13 9.54 -15.69 2.32
N ARG A 14 8.61 -15.66 1.36
CA ARG A 14 7.25 -15.11 1.52
C ARG A 14 6.24 -16.13 2.02
N TYR A 15 6.56 -17.41 1.94
CA TYR A 15 5.67 -18.47 2.37
C TYR A 15 5.69 -18.62 3.89
N THR A 16 4.57 -18.35 4.56
CA THR A 16 4.39 -18.56 6.00
C THR A 16 3.13 -19.38 6.25
N PRO A 17 3.23 -20.63 6.75
CA PRO A 17 2.05 -21.45 7.04
C PRO A 17 1.22 -20.92 8.22
N PRO A 18 -0.12 -21.08 8.22
CA PRO A 18 -0.95 -21.41 7.06
C PRO A 18 -1.11 -20.14 6.21
N ASP A 19 -0.92 -20.25 4.90
CA ASP A 19 -0.52 -19.17 3.98
C ASP A 19 -1.61 -18.15 3.59
N GLY A 20 -2.30 -17.62 4.60
CA GLY A 20 -3.04 -16.36 4.54
C GLY A 20 -2.13 -15.12 4.56
N CYS A 21 -1.05 -15.12 3.76
CA CYS A 21 -0.16 -14.00 3.40
C CYS A 21 0.34 -13.08 4.53
N GLN A 22 0.38 -13.56 5.76
CA GLN A 22 0.86 -12.82 6.92
C GLN A 22 2.38 -12.92 7.04
N GLN A 23 3.08 -11.78 7.13
CA GLN A 23 4.54 -11.72 7.21
C GLN A 23 5.10 -11.60 8.64
N SER A 24 4.23 -11.35 9.62
CA SER A 24 4.58 -11.31 11.04
C SER A 24 3.49 -11.95 11.87
N VAL A 25 3.86 -12.69 12.91
CA VAL A 25 2.95 -13.41 13.83
C VAL A 25 3.36 -13.12 15.28
N SER A 26 2.66 -13.69 16.26
CA SER A 26 3.08 -13.66 17.67
C SER A 26 4.56 -14.03 17.81
N PHE A 27 5.27 -13.29 18.66
CA PHE A 27 6.73 -13.41 18.90
C PHE A 27 7.63 -13.00 17.71
N LYS A 28 7.09 -12.32 16.69
CA LYS A 28 7.84 -11.69 15.59
C LYS A 28 7.53 -10.19 15.47
N ASP A 29 7.29 -9.53 16.60
CA ASP A 29 6.94 -8.11 16.70
C ASP A 29 8.04 -7.16 16.17
N ASN A 30 9.30 -7.62 16.12
CA ASN A 30 10.44 -6.85 15.62
C ASN A 30 10.87 -7.21 14.20
N VAL A 31 10.04 -7.93 13.42
CA VAL A 31 10.40 -8.27 12.04
C VAL A 31 10.44 -7.02 11.16
N VAL A 32 11.54 -6.85 10.44
CA VAL A 32 11.68 -5.77 9.45
C VAL A 32 11.07 -6.24 8.14
N ILE A 33 9.96 -5.62 7.74
CA ILE A 33 9.30 -5.87 6.45
C ILE A 33 9.77 -4.81 5.45
N PRO A 34 10.38 -5.19 4.32
CA PRO A 34 10.75 -4.24 3.28
C PRO A 34 9.52 -3.50 2.74
N TYR A 35 9.65 -2.21 2.47
CA TYR A 35 8.62 -1.47 1.74
C TYR A 35 8.50 -2.02 0.31
N GLU A 36 7.27 -2.33 -0.09
CA GLU A 36 6.96 -2.84 -1.41
C GLU A 36 5.73 -2.13 -1.96
N GLY A 37 5.75 -1.83 -3.25
CA GLY A 37 4.69 -1.09 -3.91
C GLY A 37 5.14 -0.52 -5.24
N ILE A 38 4.22 0.20 -5.89
CA ILE A 38 4.55 1.06 -7.03
C ILE A 38 4.67 2.47 -6.46
N ARG A 39 5.78 3.15 -6.78
CA ARG A 39 5.89 4.57 -6.47
C ARG A 39 4.88 5.38 -7.27
N ALA A 40 4.19 6.30 -6.63
CA ALA A 40 3.18 7.09 -7.29
C ALA A 40 3.75 8.04 -8.36
N ASP A 41 5.05 8.39 -8.27
CA ASP A 41 5.77 9.12 -9.32
C ASP A 41 6.15 8.28 -10.54
N ALA A 42 6.16 6.95 -10.41
CA ALA A 42 6.37 6.03 -11.52
C ALA A 42 5.09 5.79 -12.33
N LEU A 43 3.93 6.23 -11.83
CA LEU A 43 2.65 6.13 -12.53
C LEU A 43 2.52 7.23 -13.60
N PRO A 44 2.07 6.89 -14.82
CA PRO A 44 1.67 7.90 -15.81
C PRO A 44 0.60 8.85 -15.26
N PRO A 45 0.52 10.10 -15.76
CA PRO A 45 -0.40 11.10 -15.23
C PRO A 45 -1.86 10.63 -15.09
N GLY A 46 -2.37 9.86 -16.06
CA GLY A 46 -3.72 9.30 -15.98
C GLY A 46 -3.91 8.29 -14.84
N GLN A 47 -2.93 7.42 -14.59
CA GLN A 47 -2.96 6.46 -13.49
C GLN A 47 -2.81 7.15 -12.13
N ARG A 48 -1.96 8.19 -12.06
CA ARG A 48 -1.80 9.00 -10.85
C ARG A 48 -3.09 9.73 -10.46
N SER A 49 -3.83 10.25 -11.43
CA SER A 49 -5.16 10.83 -11.19
C SER A 49 -6.16 9.80 -10.69
N LEU A 50 -6.15 8.57 -11.25
CA LEU A 50 -7.00 7.48 -10.76
C LEU A 50 -6.66 7.08 -9.32
N LEU A 51 -5.37 7.04 -8.97
CA LEU A 51 -4.92 6.79 -7.61
C LEU A 51 -5.47 7.85 -6.64
N LEU A 52 -5.41 9.13 -6.99
CA LEU A 52 -5.97 10.21 -6.15
C LEU A 52 -7.48 10.06 -5.95
N SER A 53 -8.24 9.71 -7.00
CA SER A 53 -9.68 9.45 -6.88
C SER A 53 -9.98 8.25 -5.99
N LEU A 54 -9.15 7.20 -6.07
CA LEU A 54 -9.27 6.03 -5.19
C LEU A 54 -9.03 6.43 -3.73
N LEU A 55 -7.97 7.18 -3.45
CA LEU A 55 -7.63 7.65 -2.11
C LEU A 55 -8.76 8.51 -1.52
N GLN A 56 -9.31 9.44 -2.30
CA GLN A 56 -10.46 10.25 -1.91
C GLN A 56 -11.67 9.39 -1.50
N THR A 57 -11.90 8.29 -2.21
CA THR A 57 -13.01 7.36 -1.90
C THR A 57 -12.83 6.76 -0.51
N TYR A 58 -11.61 6.36 -0.13
CA TYR A 58 -11.32 5.80 1.19
C TYR A 58 -11.29 6.86 2.30
N THR A 59 -10.83 8.07 2.01
CA THR A 59 -10.77 9.16 3.01
C THR A 59 -12.10 9.88 3.19
N SER A 60 -13.06 9.72 2.27
CA SER A 60 -14.37 10.41 2.32
C SER A 60 -15.22 10.11 3.56
N HIS A 61 -14.99 8.97 4.22
CA HIS A 61 -15.72 8.60 5.44
C HIS A 61 -15.19 9.31 6.69
N LEU A 62 -14.11 10.07 6.57
CA LEU A 62 -13.57 10.86 7.67
C LEU A 62 -14.53 12.00 8.05
N ARG A 63 -14.36 12.54 9.25
CA ARG A 63 -15.13 13.68 9.71
C ARG A 63 -15.03 14.84 8.69
N PRO A 64 -16.11 15.59 8.44
CA PRO A 64 -16.08 16.70 7.50
C PRO A 64 -14.89 17.64 7.76
N GLY A 65 -14.12 17.95 6.72
CA GLY A 65 -12.91 18.78 6.78
C GLY A 65 -11.62 18.00 7.04
N HIS A 66 -11.68 16.82 7.67
CA HIS A 66 -10.50 15.97 7.81
C HIS A 66 -10.15 15.25 6.51
N ASP A 67 -11.15 14.92 5.69
CA ASP A 67 -10.95 14.38 4.35
C ASP A 67 -10.09 15.31 3.49
N GLN A 68 -10.34 16.62 3.55
CA GLN A 68 -9.55 17.63 2.85
C GLN A 68 -8.11 17.70 3.36
N VAL A 69 -7.92 17.75 4.68
CA VAL A 69 -6.58 17.77 5.29
C VAL A 69 -5.76 16.54 4.87
N TRP A 70 -6.36 15.35 4.93
CA TRP A 70 -5.73 14.11 4.49
C TRP A 70 -5.35 14.13 3.01
N MET A 71 -6.23 14.64 2.15
CA MET A 71 -5.96 14.70 0.71
C MET A 71 -4.86 15.70 0.35
N GLU A 72 -4.71 16.80 1.10
CA GLU A 72 -3.59 17.71 0.93
C GLU A 72 -2.26 17.08 1.37
N GLU A 73 -2.24 16.39 2.51
CA GLU A 73 -1.06 15.66 2.99
C GLU A 73 -0.63 14.56 2.01
N ILE A 74 -1.59 13.79 1.49
CA ILE A 74 -1.35 12.79 0.44
C ILE A 74 -0.69 13.43 -0.78
N LYS A 75 -1.23 14.55 -1.29
CA LYS A 75 -0.68 15.23 -2.48
C LYS A 75 0.74 15.71 -2.23
N GLN A 76 1.03 16.22 -1.03
CA GLN A 76 2.35 16.70 -0.65
C GLN A 76 3.40 15.58 -0.68
N HIS A 77 3.05 14.37 -0.22
CA HIS A 77 3.96 13.22 -0.15
C HIS A 77 3.83 12.22 -1.32
N LEU A 78 3.04 12.55 -2.34
CA LEU A 78 2.74 11.64 -3.44
C LEU A 78 3.97 11.28 -4.30
N ALA A 79 5.06 12.04 -4.23
CA ALA A 79 6.31 11.72 -4.94
C ALA A 79 7.31 10.92 -4.07
N GLU A 80 7.05 10.80 -2.78
CA GLU A 80 7.91 10.08 -1.83
C GLU A 80 7.43 8.65 -1.61
N THR A 81 6.20 8.35 -2.04
CA THR A 81 5.55 7.05 -1.94
C THR A 81 5.59 6.27 -3.25
#